data_AF-A0AAE4A5K4-F1
#
_entry.id   AF-A0AAE4A5K4-F1
#
_cell.length_a   1.000
_cell.length_b   1.000
_cell.length_c   1.000
_cell.angle_alpha   90.00
_cell.angle_beta   90.00
_cell.angle_gamma   90.00
#
_symmetry.space_group_name_H-M   'P 1'
#
loop_
_entity.id
_entity.type
_entity.pdbx_description
1 polymer ?
#
loop_
_entity_poly.entity_id
_entity_poly.type
_entity_poly.pdbx_seq_one_letter_code
_entity_poly.pdbx_strand_id
1 'polypeptide(L)'
;MLTRRDWLFGSRPRRIAIEALLAEGPGESWSKARLARAAGVSPHGGIDEHVAGFVEIGLLERRGGGYALADPPPPYLDSLTKLLRELRRLPDDA
;
A
#
# COMPACT_ATOMS: atom_id res chain seq x y z
N MET A 1 4.26 13.31 -11.67
CA MET A 1 3.52 12.84 -12.85
C MET A 1 3.12 11.39 -12.60
N LEU A 2 1.89 10.99 -12.90
CA LEU A 2 1.45 9.60 -12.73
C LEU A 2 1.96 8.77 -13.91
N THR A 3 2.56 7.61 -13.65
CA THR A 3 2.86 6.64 -14.71
C THR A 3 1.61 5.84 -15.07
N ARG A 4 1.68 5.04 -16.14
CA ARG A 4 0.59 4.11 -16.51
C ARG A 4 0.21 3.16 -15.38
N ARG A 5 1.18 2.81 -14.51
CA ARG A 5 0.96 1.96 -13.34
C ARG A 5 0.21 2.66 -12.22
N ASP A 6 0.37 3.98 -12.10
CA ASP A 6 -0.13 4.76 -10.95
C ASP A 6 -1.59 5.20 -11.13
N TRP A 7 -2.11 5.19 -12.36
CA TRP A 7 -3.41 5.78 -12.72
C TRP A 7 -4.58 5.23 -11.89
N LEU A 8 -4.63 3.91 -11.69
CA LEU A 8 -5.69 3.25 -10.91
C LEU A 8 -5.63 3.55 -9.40
N PHE A 9 -4.50 4.04 -8.91
CA PHE A 9 -4.30 4.35 -7.49
C PHE A 9 -4.41 5.84 -7.21
N GLY A 10 -4.42 6.70 -8.24
CA GLY A 10 -4.46 8.15 -8.11
C GLY A 10 -3.17 8.79 -7.57
N SER A 11 -2.22 8.00 -7.06
CA SER A 11 -0.87 8.46 -6.70
C SER A 11 0.16 7.32 -6.77
N ARG A 12 1.38 7.68 -7.16
CA ARG A 12 2.53 6.76 -7.16
C ARG A 12 2.86 6.24 -5.74
N PRO A 13 2.94 7.09 -4.69
CA PRO A 13 3.22 6.60 -3.34
C PRO A 13 2.18 5.61 -2.81
N ARG A 14 0.89 5.80 -3.14
CA ARG A 14 -0.17 4.88 -2.72
C ARG A 14 0.05 3.49 -3.31
N ARG A 15 0.34 3.39 -4.62
CA ARG A 15 0.65 2.10 -5.26
C ARG A 15 1.86 1.44 -4.61
N ILE A 16 2.96 2.18 -4.45
CA ILE A 16 4.21 1.64 -3.89
C ILE A 16 4.01 1.16 -2.45
N ALA A 17 3.23 1.88 -1.64
CA ALA A 17 2.91 1.45 -0.28
C ALA A 17 2.16 0.11 -0.26
N ILE A 18 1.18 -0.09 -1.16
CA ILE A 18 0.45 -1.35 -1.28
C ILE A 18 1.40 -2.46 -1.76
N GLU A 19 2.25 -2.21 -2.75
CA GLU A 19 3.23 -3.20 -3.22
C GLU A 19 4.18 -3.65 -2.10
N ALA A 20 4.63 -2.71 -1.25
CA ALA A 20 5.48 -3.01 -0.11
C ALA A 20 4.76 -3.86 0.95
N LEU A 21 3.51 -3.50 1.30
CA LEU A 21 2.68 -4.27 2.23
C LEU A 21 2.52 -5.73 1.78
N LEU A 22 2.23 -5.95 0.50
CA LEU A 22 1.98 -7.29 -0.03
C LEU A 22 3.24 -8.13 -0.28
N ALA A 23 4.43 -7.50 -0.32
CA ALA A 23 5.68 -8.20 -0.53
C ALA A 23 6.19 -8.92 0.74
N GLU A 24 5.89 -8.38 1.93
CA GLU A 24 6.40 -8.92 3.19
C GLU A 24 5.50 -10.00 3.83
N GLY A 25 4.27 -10.15 3.34
CA GLY A 25 3.35 -11.21 3.76
C GLY A 25 2.56 -10.92 5.04
N PRO A 26 1.65 -11.84 5.43
CA PRO A 26 0.81 -11.68 6.61
C PRO A 26 1.61 -11.81 7.91
N GLY A 27 1.19 -11.07 8.96
CA GLY A 27 1.78 -11.14 10.30
C GLY A 27 2.86 -10.10 10.59
N GLU A 28 3.38 -9.41 9.56
CA GLU A 28 4.35 -8.33 9.73
C GLU A 28 3.72 -7.06 10.27
N SER A 29 4.43 -6.40 11.19
CA SER A 29 4.04 -5.12 11.77
C SER A 29 4.75 -3.96 11.07
N TRP A 30 3.96 -2.97 10.67
CA TRP A 30 4.36 -1.78 9.97
C TRP A 30 4.21 -0.56 10.87
N SER A 31 5.30 0.18 11.04
CA SER A 31 5.20 1.54 11.55
C SER A 31 4.86 2.50 10.40
N LYS A 32 4.24 3.62 10.74
CA LYS A 32 3.98 4.72 9.80
C LYS A 32 5.27 5.21 9.12
N ALA A 33 6.37 5.28 9.86
CA ALA A 33 7.67 5.67 9.33
C ALA A 33 8.23 4.64 8.33
N ARG A 34 7.99 3.34 8.54
CA ARG A 34 8.37 2.28 7.61
C ARG A 34 7.57 2.39 6.30
N LEU A 35 6.26 2.60 6.41
CA LEU A 35 5.38 2.80 5.24
C LEU A 35 5.75 4.05 4.44
N ALA A 36 6.04 5.16 5.12
CA ALA A 36 6.49 6.39 4.49
C ALA A 36 7.78 6.17 3.69
N ARG A 37 8.76 5.48 4.29
CA ARG A 37 10.03 5.14 3.64
C ARG A 37 9.82 4.26 2.41
N ALA A 38 9.00 3.22 2.52
CA ALA A 38 8.70 2.34 1.40
C ALA A 38 8.03 3.09 0.24
N ALA A 39 7.09 3.98 0.56
CA ALA A 39 6.35 4.79 -0.41
C ALA A 39 7.12 6.01 -0.96
N GLY A 40 8.32 6.29 -0.44
CA GLY A 40 9.13 7.44 -0.84
C GLY A 40 8.52 8.80 -0.46
N VAL A 41 7.78 8.87 0.65
CA VAL A 41 7.13 10.10 1.13
C VAL A 41 7.60 10.49 2.52
N SER A 42 7.32 11.73 2.92
CA SER A 42 7.60 12.21 4.27
C SER A 42 6.84 11.40 5.32
N PRO A 43 7.48 11.00 6.44
CA PRO A 43 6.78 10.41 7.58
C PRO A 43 5.91 11.45 8.33
N HIS A 44 6.14 12.74 8.10
CA HIS A 44 5.38 13.86 8.65
C HIS A 44 4.30 14.28 7.64
N GLY A 45 3.11 13.69 7.73
CA GLY A 45 1.93 14.08 6.94
C GLY A 45 1.77 13.34 5.61
N GLY A 46 2.87 13.07 4.89
CA GLY A 46 2.81 12.54 3.52
C GLY A 46 2.23 11.13 3.38
N ILE A 47 2.25 10.34 4.46
CA ILE A 47 1.73 8.96 4.47
C ILE A 47 0.38 8.83 5.21
N ASP A 48 -0.06 9.89 5.90
CA ASP A 48 -1.18 9.86 6.86
C ASP A 48 -2.48 9.47 6.17
N GLU A 49 -2.80 10.15 5.07
CA GLU A 49 -4.00 9.90 4.29
C GLU A 49 -4.01 8.51 3.66
N HIS A 50 -2.84 7.99 3.26
CA HIS A 50 -2.72 6.65 2.70
C HIS A 50 -2.99 5.59 3.75
N VAL A 51 -2.37 5.72 4.93
CA VAL A 51 -2.61 4.82 6.06
C VAL A 51 -4.06 4.87 6.54
N ALA A 52 -4.64 6.06 6.66
CA ALA A 52 -6.04 6.22 7.02
C ALA A 52 -6.95 5.51 6.01
N GLY A 53 -6.74 5.75 4.71
CA GLY A 53 -7.50 5.10 3.64
C GLY A 53 -7.34 3.57 3.64
N PHE A 54 -6.13 3.05 3.86
CA PHE A 54 -5.90 1.59 3.93
C PHE A 54 -6.61 0.93 5.11
N VAL A 55 -6.70 1.62 6.24
CA VAL A 55 -7.49 1.16 7.39
C VAL A 55 -8.99 1.23 7.10
N GLU A 56 -9.45 2.32 6.49
CA GLU A 56 -10.86 2.53 6.15
C GLU A 56 -11.40 1.48 5.17
N ILE A 57 -10.60 1.07 4.18
CA ILE A 57 -10.99 0.01 3.25
C ILE A 57 -10.78 -1.41 3.82
N GLY A 58 -10.25 -1.55 5.03
CA GLY A 58 -9.99 -2.84 5.66
C GLY A 58 -8.78 -3.61 5.11
N LEU A 59 -7.84 -2.92 4.45
CA LEU A 59 -6.58 -3.53 4.00
C LEU A 59 -5.59 -3.66 5.18
N LEU A 60 -5.58 -2.65 6.06
CA LEU A 60 -4.78 -2.64 7.28
C LEU A 60 -5.66 -2.63 8.53
N GLU A 61 -5.14 -3.22 9.60
CA GLU A 61 -5.65 -3.09 10.96
C GLU A 61 -4.61 -2.43 11.87
N ARG A 62 -5.06 -1.75 12.93
CA ARG A 62 -4.17 -1.20 13.96
C ARG A 62 -3.80 -2.31 14.95
N ARG A 63 -2.50 -2.55 15.14
CA ARG A 63 -2.00 -3.59 16.07
C ARG A 63 -0.76 -3.12 16.82
N GLY A 64 -0.80 -3.16 18.15
CA GLY A 64 0.39 -2.92 19.01
C GLY A 64 1.15 -1.63 18.73
N GLY A 65 0.45 -0.52 18.44
CA GLY A 65 1.07 0.77 18.10
C GLY A 65 1.53 0.93 16.64
N GLY A 66 1.34 -0.11 15.81
CA GLY A 66 1.59 -0.09 14.37
C GLY A 66 0.38 -0.55 13.57
N TYR A 67 0.66 -1.06 12.38
CA TYR A 67 -0.33 -1.54 11.41
C TYR A 67 0.07 -2.92 10.90
N ALA A 68 -0.90 -3.78 10.64
CA ALA A 68 -0.69 -5.07 9.99
C ALA A 68 -1.68 -5.22 8.84
N LEU A 69 -1.38 -6.09 7.87
CA LEU A 69 -2.41 -6.55 6.94
C LEU A 69 -3.57 -7.15 7.75
N ALA A 70 -4.80 -6.84 7.36
CA ALA A 70 -5.98 -7.35 8.05
C ALA A 70 -6.00 -8.89 8.04
N ASP A 71 -6.34 -9.47 9.20
CA ASP A 71 -6.49 -10.91 9.39
C ASP A 71 -7.86 -11.19 10.06
N PRO A 72 -8.86 -11.74 9.34
CA PRO A 72 -8.75 -12.33 8.01
C PRO A 72 -8.55 -11.29 6.88
N PRO A 73 -7.93 -11.68 5.75
CA PRO A 73 -7.72 -10.78 4.63
C PRO A 73 -9.06 -10.34 4.00
N PRO A 74 -9.16 -9.10 3.48
CA PRO A 74 -10.38 -8.66 2.83
C PRO A 74 -10.61 -9.44 1.52
N PRO A 75 -11.88 -9.62 1.10
CA PRO A 75 -12.22 -10.46 -0.07
C PRO A 75 -11.62 -9.96 -1.39
N TYR A 76 -11.22 -8.68 -1.46
CA TYR A 76 -10.60 -8.09 -2.63
C TYR A 76 -9.07 -8.26 -2.68
N LEU A 77 -8.41 -8.79 -1.65
CA LEU A 77 -6.94 -8.84 -1.55
C LEU A 77 -6.30 -9.61 -2.71
N ASP A 78 -6.89 -10.74 -3.11
CA ASP A 78 -6.41 -11.55 -4.23
C ASP A 78 -6.52 -10.78 -5.56
N SER A 79 -7.66 -10.13 -5.81
CA SER A 79 -7.86 -9.27 -6.98
C SER A 79 -6.86 -8.12 -7.04
N LEU A 80 -6.60 -7.46 -5.90
CA LEU A 80 -5.62 -6.38 -5.79
C LEU A 80 -4.19 -6.89 -6.08
N THR A 81 -3.84 -8.06 -5.56
CA THR A 81 -2.54 -8.71 -5.80
C THR A 81 -2.35 -9.06 -7.27
N LYS A 82 -3.37 -9.63 -7.91
CA LYS A 82 -3.38 -9.94 -9.35
C LYS A 82 -3.24 -8.68 -10.19
N LEU A 83 -4.00 -7.63 -9.87
CA LEU A 83 -3.90 -6.34 -10.56
C LEU A 83 -2.48 -5.78 -10.52
N LEU A 84 -1.86 -5.73 -9.33
CA LEU A 84 -0.49 -5.24 -9.18
C LEU A 84 0.52 -6.07 -9.98
N ARG A 85 0.33 -7.40 -10.07
CA ARG A 85 1.16 -8.27 -10.91
C ARG A 85 1.04 -7.93 -12.39
N GLU A 86 -0.17 -7.66 -12.87
CA GLU A 86 -0.40 -7.26 -14.27
C GLU A 86 0.20 -5.89 -14.57
N LEU A 87 0.05 -4.92 -13.67
CA LEU A 87 0.61 -3.57 -13.85
C LEU A 87 2.14 -3.56 -13.94
N ARG A 88 2.85 -4.51 -13.30
CA ARG A 88 4.31 -4.65 -13.44
C ARG A 88 4.76 -4.95 -14.87
N ARG A 89 3.88 -5.42 -15.75
CA ARG A 89 4.15 -5.65 -17.18
C ARG A 89 4.12 -4.37 -18.00
N LEU A 90 3.45 -3.32 -17.51
CA LEU A 90 3.42 -2.02 -18.17
C LEU A 90 4.73 -1.26 -17.90
N PRO A 91 5.19 -0.39 -18.79
CA PRO A 91 6.29 0.53 -18.49
C PRO A 91 6.01 1.39 -17.24
N ASP A 92 7.05 1.70 -16.47
CA ASP A 92 6.99 2.63 -15.33
C ASP A 92 7.51 4.03 -15.70
N ASP A 93 7.25 4.44 -16.94
CA ASP A 93 7.45 5.78 -17.45
C ASP A 93 6.10 6.48 -17.63
N ALA A 94 6.17 7.81 -17.74
CA ALA A 94 5.03 8.70 -17.76
C ALA A 94 4.65 9.10 -19.18
#